data_AF-A0A5P1FRP0-F1
#
_entry.id   AF-A0A5P1FRP0-F1
#
_cell.length_a   1.000
_cell.length_b   1.000
_cell.length_c   1.000
_cell.angle_alpha   90.00
_cell.angle_beta   90.00
_cell.angle_gamma   90.00
#
_symmetry.space_group_name_H-M   'P 1'
#
loop_
_entity.id
_entity.type
_entity.pdbx_description
1 polymer ?
#
loop_
_entity_poly.entity_id
_entity_poly.type
_entity_poly.pdbx_seq_one_letter_code
_entity_poly.pdbx_strand_id
1 'polypeptide(L)'
;MSAFENVVGGKLKLKGKPLNVKAGGVKKKKKKNKYHYENNSETLRNELQEESDKLGDEGHRPSYHHLTPAERRYMEQREKIEMRRLAKMASKSHRDRIQEFNQYLANLTEHYDIPKVGPG
;
A
#
# COMPACT_ATOMS: atom_id res chain seq x y z
N MET A 1 37.69 -18.88 18.21
CA MET A 1 37.10 -19.66 17.09
C MET A 1 36.42 -18.68 16.16
N SER A 2 36.67 -18.72 14.85
CA SER A 2 36.20 -17.70 13.89
C SER A 2 34.70 -17.88 13.58
N ALA A 3 33.97 -16.77 13.49
CA ALA A 3 32.50 -16.75 13.45
C ALA A 3 31.85 -17.31 12.16
N PHE A 4 32.63 -17.83 11.22
CA PHE A 4 32.17 -18.21 9.88
C PHE A 4 32.54 -19.63 9.46
N GLU A 5 33.07 -20.44 10.39
CA GLU A 5 33.51 -21.82 10.11
C GLU A 5 32.34 -22.74 9.71
N ASN A 6 31.11 -22.42 10.12
CA ASN A 6 29.90 -23.23 9.86
C ASN A 6 29.05 -22.75 8.67
N VAL A 7 29.53 -21.78 7.87
CA VAL A 7 28.74 -21.22 6.77
C VAL A 7 28.90 -22.08 5.52
N VAL A 8 27.83 -22.76 5.12
CA VAL A 8 27.79 -23.55 3.87
C VAL A 8 27.68 -22.62 2.67
N GLY A 9 28.79 -22.45 1.94
CA GLY A 9 28.82 -21.73 0.67
C GLY A 9 28.23 -22.55 -0.49
N GLY A 10 27.42 -21.94 -1.34
CA GLY A 10 26.92 -22.54 -2.58
C GLY A 10 25.42 -22.32 -2.82
N LYS A 11 24.97 -22.63 -4.05
CA LYS A 11 23.55 -22.53 -4.42
C LYS A 11 22.74 -23.59 -3.66
N LEU A 12 21.81 -23.15 -2.80
CA LEU A 12 20.91 -24.03 -2.05
C LEU A 12 20.11 -24.93 -3.01
N LYS A 13 20.31 -26.24 -2.90
CA LYS A 13 19.54 -27.27 -3.60
C LYS A 13 18.64 -27.96 -2.59
N LEU A 14 17.32 -27.88 -2.78
CA LEU A 14 16.36 -28.54 -1.91
C LEU A 14 16.06 -29.95 -2.47
N LYS A 15 16.00 -30.95 -1.58
CA LYS A 15 15.59 -32.32 -1.95
C LYS A 15 14.07 -32.33 -2.15
N GLY A 16 13.62 -32.31 -3.40
CA GLY A 16 12.20 -32.24 -3.76
C GLY A 16 11.98 -31.73 -5.20
N LYS A 17 10.72 -31.46 -5.57
CA LYS A 17 10.37 -30.87 -6.88
C LYS A 17 11.20 -29.60 -7.12
N PRO A 18 11.81 -29.42 -8.30
CA PRO A 18 12.68 -28.28 -8.56
C PRO A 18 11.91 -26.97 -8.41
N LEU A 19 12.45 -26.03 -7.63
CA LEU A 19 12.01 -24.64 -7.68
C LEU A 19 12.20 -24.16 -9.12
N ASN A 20 11.11 -23.82 -9.81
CA ASN A 20 11.12 -23.19 -11.14
C ASN A 20 11.66 -21.75 -11.03
N VAL A 21 12.89 -21.59 -10.57
CA VAL A 21 13.62 -20.34 -10.70
C VAL A 21 14.15 -20.33 -12.12
N LYS A 22 13.32 -19.84 -13.05
CA LYS A 22 13.73 -19.61 -14.44
C LYS A 22 15.06 -18.84 -14.40
N ALA A 23 16.14 -19.48 -14.87
CA ALA A 23 17.39 -18.82 -15.22
C ALA A 23 17.20 -18.01 -16.53
N GLY A 24 16.15 -17.19 -16.57
CA GLY A 24 15.71 -16.46 -17.75
C GLY A 24 15.67 -14.99 -17.41
N GLY A 25 16.63 -14.22 -17.94
CA GLY A 25 16.68 -12.78 -17.81
C GLY A 25 15.32 -12.14 -18.08
N VAL A 26 14.89 -11.27 -17.18
CA VAL A 26 13.65 -10.50 -17.31
C VAL A 26 13.76 -9.64 -18.55
N LYS A 27 13.08 -10.02 -19.65
CA LYS A 27 12.92 -9.15 -20.82
C LYS A 27 12.08 -7.94 -20.39
N LYS A 28 12.73 -6.79 -20.18
CA LYS A 28 12.07 -5.51 -19.95
C LYS A 28 11.26 -5.15 -21.21
N LYS A 29 9.93 -5.26 -21.14
CA LYS A 29 9.02 -4.69 -22.14
C LYS A 29 9.18 -3.17 -22.10
N LYS A 30 9.56 -2.56 -23.22
CA LYS A 30 9.66 -1.10 -23.38
C LYS A 30 8.24 -0.53 -23.36
N LYS A 31 7.85 0.14 -22.27
CA LYS A 31 6.56 0.86 -22.20
C LYS A 31 6.60 2.02 -23.19
N LYS A 32 5.71 2.02 -24.18
CA LYS A 32 5.35 3.24 -24.91
C LYS A 32 4.35 4.00 -24.03
N ASN A 33 4.71 5.23 -23.65
CA ASN A 33 3.81 6.13 -22.94
C ASN A 33 2.64 6.48 -23.86
N LYS A 34 1.45 5.99 -23.52
CA LYS A 34 0.19 6.52 -24.01
C LYS A 34 -0.60 6.90 -22.78
N TYR A 35 -0.84 8.20 -22.61
CA TYR A 35 -1.69 8.74 -21.55
C TYR A 35 -3.06 8.08 -21.66
N HIS A 36 -3.45 7.34 -20.62
CA HIS A 36 -4.73 6.66 -20.52
C HIS A 36 -5.35 7.09 -19.20
N TYR A 37 -6.17 8.15 -19.22
CA TYR A 37 -6.78 8.67 -18.00
C TYR A 37 -8.18 8.11 -17.71
N GLU A 38 -8.72 7.20 -18.54
CA GLU A 38 -10.10 6.71 -18.35
C GLU A 38 -10.24 5.21 -18.06
N ASN A 39 -9.20 4.39 -18.23
CA ASN A 39 -9.34 2.93 -18.04
C ASN A 39 -9.31 2.46 -16.58
N ASN A 40 -8.96 3.32 -15.62
CA ASN A 40 -8.76 2.88 -14.23
C ASN A 40 -10.08 2.73 -13.45
N SER A 41 -11.17 3.33 -13.93
CA SER A 41 -12.47 3.31 -13.23
C SER A 41 -13.27 2.04 -13.53
N GLU A 42 -13.20 1.55 -14.78
CA GLU A 42 -13.87 0.32 -15.21
C GLU A 42 -13.13 -0.92 -14.73
N THR A 43 -11.80 -0.91 -14.70
CA THR A 43 -11.02 -2.02 -14.12
C THR A 43 -11.31 -2.17 -12.62
N LEU A 44 -11.39 -1.07 -11.88
CA LEU A 44 -11.71 -1.08 -10.45
C LEU A 44 -13.14 -1.59 -10.18
N ARG A 45 -14.11 -1.22 -11.04
CA ARG A 45 -15.51 -1.70 -10.94
C ARG A 45 -15.63 -3.19 -11.24
N ASN A 46 -14.94 -3.68 -12.26
CA ASN A 46 -14.96 -5.09 -12.61
C ASN A 46 -14.25 -5.96 -11.55
N GLU A 47 -13.16 -5.47 -10.96
CA GLU A 47 -12.44 -6.15 -9.87
C GLU A 47 -13.29 -6.23 -8.59
N LEU A 48 -14.08 -5.18 -8.28
CA LEU A 48 -15.04 -5.19 -7.17
C LEU A 48 -16.22 -6.14 -7.40
N GLN A 49 -16.66 -6.29 -8.65
CA GLN A 49 -17.80 -7.14 -9.00
C GLN A 49 -17.40 -8.63 -9.02
N GLU A 50 -16.18 -8.95 -9.46
CA GLU A 50 -15.64 -10.32 -9.41
C GLU A 50 -15.33 -10.81 -7.98
N GLU A 51 -15.01 -9.90 -7.04
CA GLU A 51 -14.91 -10.25 -5.62
C GLU A 51 -16.27 -10.48 -4.96
N SER A 52 -17.33 -9.74 -5.35
CA SER A 52 -18.65 -9.93 -4.76
C SER A 52 -19.29 -11.29 -5.10
N ASP A 53 -19.00 -11.85 -6.26
CA ASP A 53 -19.56 -13.15 -6.69
C ASP A 53 -18.81 -14.36 -6.10
N LYS A 54 -17.68 -14.16 -5.40
CA LYS A 54 -16.93 -15.20 -4.67
C LYS A 54 -17.07 -15.10 -3.14
N LEU A 55 -18.01 -14.30 -2.64
CA LEU A 55 -18.25 -14.09 -1.21
C LEU A 55 -19.65 -14.58 -0.78
N GLY A 56 -20.19 -15.54 -1.51
CA GLY A 56 -21.32 -16.33 -1.04
C GLY A 56 -20.85 -17.44 -0.12
N ASP A 57 -20.45 -17.10 1.11
CA ASP A 57 -20.65 -17.89 2.35
C ASP A 57 -19.78 -17.28 3.49
N GLU A 58 -20.44 -16.94 4.59
CA GLU A 58 -19.90 -16.41 5.86
C GLU A 58 -19.08 -15.10 5.86
N GLY A 59 -19.62 -14.11 6.57
CA GLY A 59 -18.93 -12.87 6.90
C GLY A 59 -17.60 -13.14 7.61
N HIS A 60 -16.51 -12.88 6.90
CA HIS A 60 -15.15 -12.89 7.44
C HIS A 60 -14.93 -11.66 8.35
N ARG A 61 -15.69 -11.56 9.44
CA ARG A 61 -15.23 -10.86 10.63
C ARG A 61 -13.96 -11.63 11.04
N PRO A 62 -12.80 -10.98 11.21
CA PRO A 62 -11.57 -11.69 11.58
C PRO A 62 -11.90 -12.53 12.80
N SER A 63 -11.86 -13.86 12.66
CA SER A 63 -12.33 -14.76 13.70
C SER A 63 -11.48 -14.52 14.94
N TYR A 64 -11.99 -13.73 15.88
CA TYR A 64 -11.24 -13.24 17.05
C TYR A 64 -10.74 -14.37 17.96
N HIS A 65 -11.16 -15.60 17.70
CA HIS A 65 -10.81 -16.82 18.42
C HIS A 65 -9.36 -17.29 18.21
N HIS A 66 -8.73 -17.01 17.07
CA HIS A 66 -7.35 -17.46 16.79
C HIS A 66 -6.29 -16.37 17.00
N LEU A 67 -6.68 -15.12 17.29
CA LEU A 67 -5.73 -14.02 17.45
C LEU A 67 -5.13 -13.97 18.85
N THR A 68 -3.85 -13.61 18.90
CA THR A 68 -3.16 -13.30 20.15
C THR A 68 -3.78 -12.06 20.83
N PRO A 69 -3.61 -11.89 22.16
CA PRO A 69 -4.10 -10.71 22.85
C PRO A 69 -3.55 -9.39 22.28
N ALA A 70 -2.32 -9.40 21.75
CA ALA A 70 -1.71 -8.23 21.11
C ALA A 70 -2.37 -7.89 19.78
N GLU A 71 -2.61 -8.89 18.93
CA GLU A 71 -3.27 -8.69 17.64
C GLU A 71 -4.72 -8.23 17.81
N ARG A 72 -5.45 -8.77 18.81
CA ARG A 72 -6.81 -8.32 19.13
C ARG A 72 -6.85 -6.83 19.46
N ARG A 73 -5.96 -6.37 20.34
CA ARG A 73 -5.85 -4.93 20.69
C ARG A 73 -5.50 -4.06 19.48
N TYR A 74 -4.62 -4.53 18.60
CA TYR A 74 -4.26 -3.82 17.38
C TYR A 74 -5.47 -3.65 16.45
N MET A 75 -6.24 -4.73 16.22
CA MET A 75 -7.44 -4.67 15.38
C MET A 75 -8.47 -3.70 15.94
N GLU A 76 -8.79 -3.78 17.24
CA GLU A 76 -9.70 -2.83 17.89
C GLU A 76 -9.22 -1.38 17.76
N GLN A 77 -7.92 -1.14 17.94
CA GLN A 77 -7.35 0.20 17.81
C GLN A 77 -7.43 0.72 16.37
N ARG A 78 -7.17 -0.15 15.40
CA ARG A 78 -7.30 0.16 13.97
C ARG A 78 -8.75 0.48 13.61
N GLU A 79 -9.71 -0.35 14.03
CA GLU A 79 -11.15 -0.10 13.82
C GLU A 79 -11.56 1.27 14.40
N LYS A 80 -11.11 1.61 15.61
CA LYS A 80 -11.36 2.93 16.22
C LYS A 80 -10.81 4.09 15.40
N ILE A 81 -9.59 3.95 14.87
CA ILE A 81 -8.95 4.98 14.03
C ILE A 81 -9.68 5.09 12.69
N GLU A 82 -10.05 3.97 12.11
CA GLU A 82 -10.76 3.88 10.84
C GLU A 82 -12.14 4.53 10.93
N MET A 83 -12.92 4.23 11.96
CA MET A 83 -14.20 4.88 12.23
C MET A 83 -14.07 6.41 12.31
N ARG A 84 -13.05 6.91 13.01
CA ARG A 84 -12.78 8.35 13.10
C ARG A 84 -12.39 8.95 11.75
N ARG A 85 -11.56 8.25 10.98
CA ARG A 85 -11.15 8.68 9.63
C ARG A 85 -12.35 8.71 8.68
N LEU A 86 -13.20 7.68 8.74
CA LEU A 86 -14.37 7.53 7.91
C LEU A 86 -15.40 8.63 8.21
N ALA A 87 -15.66 8.93 9.49
CA ALA A 87 -16.51 10.04 9.88
C ALA A 87 -16.00 11.39 9.35
N LYS A 88 -14.68 11.65 9.45
CA LYS A 88 -14.06 12.87 8.88
C LYS A 88 -14.18 12.92 7.36
N MET A 89 -13.93 11.80 6.67
CA MET A 89 -14.03 11.73 5.21
C MET A 89 -15.47 11.89 4.73
N ALA A 90 -16.44 11.30 5.44
CA ALA A 90 -17.86 11.43 5.15
C ALA A 90 -18.38 12.85 5.39
N SER A 91 -17.81 13.58 6.34
CA SER A 91 -18.23 14.96 6.64
C SER A 91 -17.92 15.97 5.53
N LYS A 92 -16.96 15.70 4.64
CA LYS A 92 -16.52 16.65 3.60
C LYS A 92 -16.94 16.18 2.22
N SER A 93 -17.50 17.08 1.42
CA SER A 93 -17.74 16.80 0.00
C SER A 93 -16.43 16.66 -0.78
N HIS A 94 -16.48 16.04 -1.96
CA HIS A 94 -15.33 16.04 -2.86
C HIS A 94 -14.92 17.46 -3.25
N ARG A 95 -15.90 18.35 -3.48
CA ARG A 95 -15.67 19.76 -3.78
C ARG A 95 -14.90 20.45 -2.64
N ASP A 96 -15.34 20.27 -1.40
CA ASP A 96 -14.70 20.87 -0.23
C ASP A 96 -13.27 20.36 -0.07
N ARG A 97 -13.04 19.05 -0.30
CA ARG A 97 -11.69 18.47 -0.30
C ARG A 97 -10.78 19.09 -1.36
N ILE A 98 -11.30 19.36 -2.56
CA ILE A 98 -10.54 20.04 -3.62
C ILE A 98 -10.25 21.50 -3.22
N GLN A 99 -11.25 22.20 -2.66
CA GLN A 99 -11.09 23.58 -2.24
C GLN A 99 -10.04 23.72 -1.13
N GLU A 100 -10.11 22.87 -0.09
CA GLU A 100 -9.11 22.82 0.98
C GLU A 100 -7.71 22.49 0.44
N PHE A 101 -7.61 21.56 -0.50
CA PHE A 101 -6.34 21.22 -1.12
C PHE A 101 -5.75 22.38 -1.91
N ASN A 102 -6.57 23.07 -2.70
CA ASN A 102 -6.14 24.25 -3.46
C ASN A 102 -5.73 25.40 -2.53
N GLN A 103 -6.47 25.60 -1.43
CA GLN A 103 -6.12 26.57 -0.41
C GLN A 103 -4.79 26.22 0.27
N TYR A 104 -4.57 24.95 0.59
CA TYR A 104 -3.30 24.47 1.14
C TYR A 104 -2.14 24.76 0.18
N LEU A 105 -2.29 24.45 -1.12
CA LEU A 105 -1.27 24.74 -2.12
C LEU A 105 -1.00 26.24 -2.26
N ALA A 106 -2.04 27.09 -2.23
CA ALA A 106 -1.87 28.54 -2.29
C ALA A 106 -1.12 29.10 -1.08
N ASN A 107 -1.24 28.44 0.08
CA ASN A 107 -0.57 28.84 1.32
C ASN A 107 0.83 28.22 1.48
N LEU A 108 1.22 27.26 0.63
CA LEU A 108 2.56 26.67 0.70
C LEU A 108 3.60 27.71 0.29
N THR A 109 4.69 27.76 1.06
CA THR A 109 5.82 28.62 0.75
C THR A 109 6.50 28.16 -0.54
N GLU A 110 6.74 29.09 -1.46
CA GLU A 110 7.51 28.79 -2.67
C GLU A 110 8.98 28.45 -2.35
N HIS A 111 9.52 29.11 -1.32
CA HIS A 111 10.92 28.98 -0.90
C HIS A 111 11.01 28.19 0.41
N TYR A 112 11.71 27.06 0.34
CA TYR A 112 12.01 26.18 1.49
C TYR A 112 13.44 26.40 2.01
N ASP A 113 13.97 27.61 1.90
CA ASP A 113 15.29 27.97 2.38
C ASP A 113 15.26 29.33 3.08
N ILE A 114 16.16 29.51 4.05
CA ILE A 114 16.26 30.75 4.80
C ILE A 114 16.98 31.76 3.89
N PRO A 115 16.41 32.96 3.67
CA PRO A 115 17.10 33.97 2.88
C PRO A 115 18.46 34.26 3.51
N LYS A 116 19.50 34.31 2.67
CA LYS A 116 20.88 34.50 3.13
C LYS A 116 21.00 35.87 3.80
N VAL A 117 21.16 35.88 5.12
CA VAL A 117 21.44 37.09 5.90
C VAL A 117 22.94 37.40 5.83
N GLY A 118 23.29 38.51 5.18
CA GLY A 118 24.66 39.03 5.17
C GLY A 118 24.89 39.96 6.37
N PRO A 119 26.11 40.00 6.94
CA PRO A 119 26.45 41.00 7.94
C PRO A 119 26.52 42.36 7.25
N GLY A 120 25.45 43.15 7.38
CA GLY A 120 25.50 44.60 7.28
C GLY A 120 25.94 45.18 8.61
#